data_AF-A0A067CQL2-F1
#
_entry.id   AF-A0A067CQL2-F1
#
_cell.length_a   1.000
_cell.length_b   1.000
_cell.length_c   1.000
_cell.angle_alpha   90.00
_cell.angle_beta   90.00
_cell.angle_gamma   90.00
#
_symmetry.space_group_name_H-M   'P 1'
#
loop_
_entity.id
_entity.type
_entity.pdbx_description
1 polymer ?
#
loop_
_entity_poly.entity_id
_entity_poly.type
_entity_poly.pdbx_seq_one_letter_code
_entity_poly.pdbx_strand_id
1 'polypeptide(L)'
;MHGIRKSDVAQTPEEEAAMVALVAKYKEVSAQVMALKNAQQFDAASLQLSAYVVALNPEFWIVWAFRRATIEHLIAKDASAKVALGEAECALTQEALMKNPKSYSAWFQREWLVKKGMVDLTKELQLCDLLLNKDERNFHCWNYRRLVARVAKTPLDDVLAFTMTKIEQNFSNYSAFQQRTLVLPSPLPLEVAMMEIELVKQAVFTEPDDQSNWFYYRWVVESLVLSPPPPSNVCENDPAIDNEFDDDHGMHMTLHELLQEQVSWIEELVELEPESKMALVTLAFVLEKEAVVERAEDAESAAESIARCIDVYQTLRTIDPDHALYYKDRLGLLAAA
;
A
#
# COMPACT_ATOMS: atom_id res chain seq x y z
N MET A 1 10.23 7.76 -16.50
CA MET A 1 11.41 7.16 -17.16
C MET A 1 12.59 7.24 -16.21
N HIS A 2 12.84 6.19 -15.43
CA HIS A 2 14.07 6.01 -14.68
C HIS A 2 14.57 4.58 -14.92
N GLY A 3 15.89 4.37 -14.86
CA GLY A 3 16.50 3.05 -14.93
C GLY A 3 16.97 2.62 -16.32
N ILE A 4 17.68 3.48 -17.07
CA ILE A 4 18.46 3.00 -18.22
C ILE A 4 19.55 2.09 -17.66
N ARG A 5 19.40 0.78 -17.84
CA ARG A 5 20.44 -0.20 -17.49
C ARG A 5 21.53 -0.11 -18.55
N LYS A 6 22.74 -0.53 -18.19
CA LYS A 6 23.84 -0.67 -19.16
C LYS A 6 23.49 -1.58 -20.34
N SER A 7 22.54 -2.51 -20.14
CA SER A 7 22.00 -3.39 -21.17
C SER A 7 20.98 -2.73 -22.11
N ASP A 8 20.43 -1.57 -21.73
CA ASP A 8 19.42 -0.86 -22.53
C ASP A 8 20.08 0.09 -23.55
N VAL A 9 21.42 0.19 -23.54
CA VAL A 9 22.24 0.96 -24.47
C VAL A 9 22.89 -0.01 -25.44
N ALA A 10 22.72 0.23 -26.75
CA ALA A 10 23.39 -0.56 -27.78
C ALA A 10 24.91 -0.52 -27.58
N GLN A 11 25.55 -1.70 -27.59
CA GLN A 11 26.98 -1.87 -27.34
C GLN A 11 27.75 -2.17 -28.62
N THR A 12 27.06 -2.57 -29.70
CA THR A 12 27.67 -2.85 -31.01
C THR A 12 27.05 -2.00 -32.13
N PRO A 13 27.78 -1.78 -33.24
CA PRO A 13 27.24 -1.11 -34.42
C PRO A 13 26.00 -1.83 -34.99
N GLU A 14 25.95 -3.16 -34.90
CA GLU A 14 24.80 -3.94 -35.35
C GLU A 14 23.57 -3.69 -34.47
N GLU A 15 23.73 -3.63 -33.15
CA GLU A 15 22.66 -3.30 -32.20
C GLU A 15 22.16 -1.86 -32.40
N GLU A 16 23.08 -0.92 -32.65
CA GLU A 16 22.74 0.47 -32.94
C GLU A 16 21.94 0.58 -34.25
N ALA A 17 22.40 -0.09 -35.32
CA ALA A 17 21.68 -0.13 -36.59
C ALA A 17 20.28 -0.75 -36.45
N ALA A 18 20.15 -1.83 -35.67
CA ALA A 18 18.86 -2.46 -35.38
C ALA A 18 17.92 -1.53 -34.60
N MET A 19 18.45 -0.80 -33.60
CA MET A 19 17.68 0.20 -32.86
C MET A 19 17.21 1.35 -33.75
N VAL A 20 18.07 1.86 -34.64
CA VAL A 20 17.72 2.91 -35.60
C VAL A 20 16.61 2.43 -36.55
N ALA A 21 16.72 1.20 -37.07
CA ALA A 21 15.70 0.61 -37.92
C ALA A 21 14.36 0.44 -37.19
N LEU A 22 14.39 -0.02 -35.93
CA LEU A 22 13.20 -0.14 -35.09
C LEU A 22 12.54 1.21 -34.83
N VAL A 23 13.33 2.25 -34.53
CA VAL A 23 12.83 3.62 -34.33
C VAL A 23 12.19 4.17 -35.61
N ALA A 24 12.82 3.94 -36.77
CA ALA A 24 12.25 4.34 -38.06
C ALA A 24 10.90 3.65 -38.30
N LYS A 25 10.83 2.33 -38.07
CA LYS A 25 9.57 1.58 -38.23
C LYS A 25 8.50 2.04 -37.24
N TYR A 26 8.88 2.26 -35.99
CA TYR A 26 7.96 2.76 -34.97
C TYR A 26 7.37 4.12 -35.35
N LYS A 27 8.19 5.05 -35.86
CA LYS A 27 7.73 6.36 -36.33
C LYS A 27 6.75 6.24 -37.50
N GLU A 28 7.06 5.38 -38.46
CA GLU A 28 6.20 5.10 -39.62
C GLU A 28 4.82 4.58 -39.16
N VAL A 29 4.79 3.51 -38.36
CA VAL A 29 3.53 2.89 -37.91
C VAL A 29 2.75 3.84 -36.99
N SER A 30 3.44 4.58 -36.12
CA SER A 30 2.80 5.58 -35.25
C SER A 30 2.14 6.69 -36.07
N ALA A 31 2.79 7.18 -37.13
CA ALA A 31 2.21 8.19 -38.01
C ALA A 31 0.95 7.66 -38.74
N GLN A 32 0.98 6.40 -39.20
CA GLN A 32 -0.20 5.76 -39.80
C GLN A 32 -1.36 5.67 -38.80
N VAL A 33 -1.10 5.24 -37.56
CA VAL A 33 -2.12 5.17 -36.50
C VAL A 33 -2.70 6.56 -36.18
N MET A 34 -1.87 7.60 -36.16
CA MET A 34 -2.33 8.97 -35.96
C MET A 34 -3.19 9.48 -37.13
N ALA A 35 -2.87 9.10 -38.37
CA ALA A 35 -3.69 9.40 -39.54
C ALA A 35 -5.06 8.69 -39.46
N LEU A 36 -5.09 7.41 -39.09
CA LEU A 36 -6.33 6.65 -38.87
C LEU A 36 -7.21 7.29 -37.77
N LYS A 37 -6.58 7.69 -36.66
CA LYS A 37 -7.27 8.43 -35.59
C LYS A 37 -7.88 9.74 -36.11
N ASN A 38 -7.14 10.53 -36.88
CA ASN A 38 -7.63 11.79 -37.42
C ASN A 38 -8.76 11.60 -38.45
N ALA A 39 -8.72 10.50 -39.21
CA ALA A 39 -9.78 10.07 -40.11
C ALA A 39 -10.96 9.40 -39.39
N GLN A 40 -10.90 9.22 -38.07
CA GLN A 40 -11.90 8.50 -37.26
C GLN A 40 -12.20 7.10 -37.79
N GLN A 41 -11.18 6.41 -38.30
CA GLN A 41 -11.32 5.05 -38.80
C GLN A 41 -11.35 4.06 -37.62
N PHE A 42 -12.53 3.51 -37.33
CA PHE A 42 -12.77 2.65 -36.18
C PHE A 42 -13.02 1.19 -36.63
N ASP A 43 -11.96 0.50 -37.03
CA ASP A 43 -12.03 -0.87 -37.53
C ASP A 43 -10.95 -1.81 -36.96
N ALA A 44 -11.03 -3.09 -37.32
CA ALA A 44 -10.09 -4.11 -36.86
C ALA A 44 -8.64 -3.85 -37.33
N ALA A 45 -8.46 -3.29 -38.53
CA ALA A 45 -7.13 -2.92 -39.05
C ALA A 45 -6.47 -1.84 -38.18
N SER A 46 -7.27 -0.86 -37.74
CA SER A 46 -6.83 0.20 -36.83
C SER A 46 -6.42 -0.35 -35.47
N LEU A 47 -7.10 -1.38 -34.96
CA LEU A 47 -6.68 -2.08 -33.74
C LEU A 47 -5.39 -2.88 -33.94
N GLN A 48 -5.19 -3.54 -35.08
CA GLN A 48 -3.94 -4.27 -35.33
C GLN A 48 -2.72 -3.35 -35.39
N LEU A 49 -2.81 -2.25 -36.15
CA LEU A 49 -1.70 -1.29 -36.26
C LEU A 49 -1.41 -0.58 -34.94
N SER A 50 -2.45 -0.16 -34.21
CA SER A 50 -2.25 0.51 -32.92
C SER A 50 -1.73 -0.43 -31.82
N ALA A 51 -1.95 -1.75 -31.94
CA ALA A 51 -1.40 -2.73 -30.99
C ALA A 51 0.13 -2.75 -31.03
N TYR A 52 0.72 -2.73 -32.24
CA TYR A 52 2.16 -2.65 -32.43
C TYR A 52 2.76 -1.41 -31.74
N VAL A 53 2.10 -0.26 -31.86
CA VAL A 53 2.58 1.00 -31.28
C VAL A 53 2.60 0.94 -29.75
N VAL A 54 1.54 0.45 -29.12
CA VAL A 54 1.45 0.45 -27.65
C VAL A 54 2.20 -0.71 -26.99
N ALA A 55 2.38 -1.83 -27.69
CA ALA A 55 3.29 -2.89 -27.24
C ALA A 55 4.75 -2.40 -27.20
N LEU A 56 5.15 -1.58 -28.18
CA LEU A 56 6.49 -1.01 -28.21
C LEU A 56 6.67 0.18 -27.26
N ASN A 57 5.67 1.04 -27.15
CA ASN A 57 5.67 2.19 -26.25
C ASN A 57 4.35 2.26 -25.46
N PRO A 58 4.30 1.56 -24.30
CA PRO A 58 3.12 1.56 -23.44
C PRO A 58 2.70 2.95 -22.97
N GLU A 59 3.59 3.95 -22.97
CA GLU A 59 3.29 5.32 -22.52
C GLU A 59 2.55 6.17 -23.56
N PHE A 60 2.31 5.67 -24.77
CA PHE A 60 1.64 6.45 -25.81
C PHE A 60 0.11 6.51 -25.57
N TRP A 61 -0.29 7.26 -24.56
CA TRP A 61 -1.67 7.35 -24.05
C TRP A 61 -2.71 7.75 -25.11
N ILE A 62 -2.34 8.57 -26.10
CA ILE A 62 -3.23 8.98 -27.20
C ILE A 62 -3.66 7.76 -28.02
N VAL A 63 -2.76 6.80 -28.23
CA VAL A 63 -3.07 5.58 -28.98
C VAL A 63 -3.99 4.68 -28.16
N TRP A 64 -3.76 4.53 -26.85
CA TRP A 64 -4.71 3.84 -25.97
C TRP A 64 -6.10 4.47 -25.98
N ALA A 65 -6.20 5.80 -25.99
CA ALA A 65 -7.48 6.49 -26.12
C ALA A 65 -8.18 6.20 -27.45
N PHE A 66 -7.43 6.22 -28.55
CA PHE A 66 -7.95 5.83 -29.86
C PHE A 66 -8.43 4.37 -29.86
N ARG A 67 -7.67 3.45 -29.26
CA ARG A 67 -8.07 2.04 -29.12
C ARG A 67 -9.39 1.88 -28.40
N ARG A 68 -9.60 2.57 -27.27
CA ARG A 68 -10.89 2.53 -26.53
C ARG A 68 -12.05 2.99 -27.41
N ALA A 69 -11.90 4.12 -28.12
CA ALA A 69 -12.93 4.62 -29.03
C ALA A 69 -13.25 3.60 -30.14
N THR A 70 -12.22 2.97 -30.72
CA THR A 70 -12.40 1.92 -31.73
C THR A 70 -13.13 0.70 -31.18
N ILE A 71 -12.74 0.21 -29.99
CA ILE A 71 -13.39 -0.93 -29.34
C ILE A 71 -14.85 -0.63 -29.04
N GLU A 72 -15.16 0.55 -28.51
CA GLU A 72 -16.55 0.97 -28.24
C GLU A 72 -17.37 1.05 -29.53
N HIS A 73 -16.81 1.58 -30.62
CA HIS A 73 -17.46 1.62 -31.92
C HIS A 73 -17.78 0.21 -32.44
N LEU A 74 -16.81 -0.72 -32.35
CA LEU A 74 -17.00 -2.10 -32.80
C LEU A 74 -18.06 -2.84 -31.98
N ILE A 75 -18.08 -2.66 -30.66
CA ILE A 75 -19.11 -3.24 -29.77
C ILE A 75 -20.49 -2.66 -30.08
N ALA A 76 -20.58 -1.36 -30.37
CA ALA A 76 -21.84 -0.72 -30.76
C ALA A 76 -22.39 -1.27 -32.08
N LYS A 77 -21.50 -1.67 -33.00
CA LYS A 77 -21.86 -2.30 -34.27
C LYS A 77 -22.23 -3.78 -34.11
N ASP A 78 -21.50 -4.50 -33.27
CA ASP A 78 -21.71 -5.90 -32.95
C ASP A 78 -21.39 -6.19 -31.48
N ALA A 79 -22.43 -6.31 -30.67
CA ALA A 79 -22.29 -6.57 -29.23
C ALA A 79 -21.66 -7.94 -28.93
N SER A 80 -21.74 -8.91 -29.86
CA SER A 80 -21.17 -10.24 -29.66
C SER A 80 -19.63 -10.22 -29.66
N ALA A 81 -19.03 -9.20 -30.30
CA ALA A 81 -17.58 -9.01 -30.34
C ALA A 81 -16.97 -8.61 -28.98
N LYS A 82 -17.79 -8.19 -27.99
CA LYS A 82 -17.32 -7.64 -26.70
C LYS A 82 -16.36 -8.58 -25.98
N VAL A 83 -16.66 -9.88 -25.93
CA VAL A 83 -15.82 -10.87 -25.22
C VAL A 83 -14.47 -11.01 -25.91
N ALA A 84 -14.46 -11.27 -27.22
CA ALA A 84 -13.23 -11.44 -27.99
C ALA A 84 -12.33 -10.17 -27.99
N LEU A 85 -12.94 -8.98 -28.06
CA LEU A 85 -12.21 -7.72 -27.96
C LEU A 85 -11.61 -7.51 -26.56
N GLY A 86 -12.34 -7.90 -25.51
CA GLY A 86 -11.84 -7.88 -24.13
C GLY A 86 -10.63 -8.78 -23.93
N GLU A 87 -10.70 -10.02 -24.41
CA GLU A 87 -9.60 -11.00 -24.32
C GLU A 87 -8.35 -10.51 -25.08
N ALA A 88 -8.53 -10.01 -26.31
CA ALA A 88 -7.44 -9.46 -27.10
C ALA A 88 -6.78 -8.24 -26.43
N GLU A 89 -7.57 -7.35 -25.84
CA GLU A 89 -7.05 -6.15 -25.16
C GLU A 89 -6.37 -6.50 -23.82
N CYS A 90 -6.86 -7.53 -23.11
CA CYS A 90 -6.18 -8.08 -21.93
C CYS A 90 -4.81 -8.67 -22.29
N ALA A 91 -4.71 -9.39 -23.41
CA ALA A 91 -3.43 -9.93 -23.89
C ALA A 91 -2.45 -8.81 -24.27
N LEU A 92 -2.92 -7.79 -24.98
CA LEU A 92 -2.10 -6.64 -25.37
C LEU A 92 -1.61 -5.83 -24.17
N THR A 93 -2.49 -5.55 -23.21
CA THR A 93 -2.09 -4.84 -21.98
C THR A 93 -1.11 -5.67 -21.16
N GLN A 94 -1.22 -7.00 -21.16
CA GLN A 94 -0.24 -7.88 -20.53
C GLN A 94 1.12 -7.81 -21.23
N GLU A 95 1.17 -7.85 -22.56
CA GLU A 95 2.41 -7.66 -23.33
C GLU A 95 3.07 -6.30 -23.01
N ALA A 96 2.27 -5.23 -23.02
CA ALA A 96 2.73 -3.88 -22.70
C ALA A 96 3.29 -3.79 -21.25
N LEU A 97 2.64 -4.42 -20.27
CA LEU A 97 3.07 -4.45 -18.88
C LEU A 97 4.30 -5.34 -18.66
N MET A 98 4.48 -6.41 -19.44
CA MET A 98 5.71 -7.20 -19.41
C MET A 98 6.92 -6.38 -19.90
N LYS A 99 6.71 -5.42 -20.80
CA LYS A 99 7.74 -4.48 -21.24
C LYS A 99 7.96 -3.34 -20.25
N ASN A 100 6.89 -2.74 -19.75
CA ASN A 100 6.94 -1.69 -18.73
C ASN A 100 5.87 -1.92 -17.65
N PRO A 101 6.21 -2.61 -16.54
CA PRO A 101 5.24 -2.95 -15.49
C PRO A 101 4.76 -1.73 -14.68
N LYS A 102 5.36 -0.56 -14.89
CA LYS A 102 5.03 0.71 -14.23
C LYS A 102 4.41 1.72 -15.21
N SER A 103 3.80 1.22 -16.28
CA SER A 103 3.12 2.05 -17.26
C SER A 103 1.74 2.48 -16.77
N TYR A 104 1.56 3.77 -16.52
CA TYR A 104 0.24 4.33 -16.16
C TYR A 104 -0.80 4.05 -17.24
N SER A 105 -0.42 4.23 -18.51
CA SER A 105 -1.35 4.12 -19.64
C SER A 105 -1.83 2.68 -19.85
N ALA A 106 -0.95 1.70 -19.69
CA ALA A 106 -1.33 0.29 -19.79
C ALA A 106 -2.22 -0.17 -18.62
N TRP A 107 -1.88 0.22 -17.38
CA TRP A 107 -2.72 -0.05 -16.22
C TRP A 107 -4.09 0.63 -16.32
N PHE A 108 -4.14 1.88 -16.81
CA PHE A 108 -5.39 2.60 -17.03
C PHE A 108 -6.26 1.93 -18.09
N GLN A 109 -5.65 1.39 -19.16
CA GLN A 109 -6.39 0.60 -20.15
C GLN A 109 -7.00 -0.66 -19.52
N ARG A 110 -6.24 -1.36 -18.67
CA ARG A 110 -6.72 -2.56 -17.99
C ARG A 110 -7.85 -2.26 -17.00
N GLU A 111 -7.72 -1.16 -16.24
CA GLU A 111 -8.81 -0.63 -15.39
C GLU A 111 -10.07 -0.30 -16.20
N TRP A 112 -9.92 0.30 -17.38
CA TRP A 112 -11.06 0.57 -18.26
C TRP A 112 -11.78 -0.71 -18.70
N LEU A 113 -11.03 -1.79 -19.01
CA LEU A 113 -11.63 -3.10 -19.33
C LEU A 113 -12.44 -3.67 -18.16
N VAL A 114 -11.91 -3.58 -16.93
CA VAL A 114 -12.63 -3.97 -15.70
C VAL A 114 -13.94 -3.20 -15.60
N LYS A 115 -13.89 -1.87 -15.72
CA LYS A 115 -15.08 -0.99 -15.63
C LYS A 115 -16.11 -1.25 -16.72
N LYS A 116 -15.69 -1.73 -17.89
CA LYS A 116 -16.60 -2.12 -18.99
C LYS A 116 -17.17 -3.53 -18.84
N GLY A 117 -16.76 -4.29 -17.82
CA GLY A 117 -17.15 -5.69 -17.66
C GLY A 117 -16.68 -6.53 -18.85
N MET A 118 -15.42 -6.32 -19.27
CA MET A 118 -14.78 -7.01 -20.40
C MET A 118 -13.70 -7.99 -19.96
N VAL A 119 -13.63 -8.30 -18.65
CA VAL A 119 -12.61 -9.14 -18.05
C VAL A 119 -13.23 -10.20 -17.14
N ASP A 120 -12.47 -11.26 -16.92
CA ASP A 120 -12.71 -12.24 -15.87
C ASP A 120 -12.02 -11.77 -14.58
N LEU A 121 -12.79 -11.33 -13.59
CA LEU A 121 -12.26 -10.75 -12.35
C LEU A 121 -11.40 -11.74 -11.55
N THR A 122 -11.70 -13.04 -11.63
CA THR A 122 -10.91 -14.07 -10.95
C THR A 122 -9.53 -14.17 -11.57
N LYS A 123 -9.43 -14.17 -12.90
CA LYS A 123 -8.15 -14.16 -13.61
C LYS A 123 -7.36 -12.88 -13.34
N GLU A 124 -8.04 -11.74 -13.21
CA GLU A 124 -7.38 -10.47 -12.90
C GLU A 124 -6.81 -10.44 -11.47
N LEU A 125 -7.51 -11.02 -10.48
CA LEU A 125 -6.97 -11.17 -9.13
C LEU A 125 -5.75 -12.11 -9.10
N GLN A 126 -5.79 -13.22 -9.84
CA GLN A 126 -4.65 -14.14 -9.99
C GLN A 126 -3.46 -13.49 -10.68
N LEU A 127 -3.70 -12.69 -11.73
CA LEU A 127 -2.66 -11.92 -12.39
C LEU A 127 -1.98 -10.95 -11.42
N CYS A 128 -2.75 -10.25 -10.59
CA CYS A 128 -2.18 -9.35 -9.58
C CYS A 128 -1.24 -10.10 -8.64
N ASP A 129 -1.62 -11.31 -8.22
CA ASP A 129 -0.80 -12.13 -7.33
C ASP A 129 0.53 -12.50 -8.00
N LEU A 130 0.48 -12.95 -9.25
CA LEU A 130 1.68 -13.25 -10.05
C LEU A 130 2.58 -12.03 -10.23
N LEU A 131 2.02 -10.85 -10.46
CA LEU A 131 2.79 -9.61 -10.65
C LEU A 131 3.39 -9.10 -9.33
N LEU A 132 2.66 -9.21 -8.22
CA LEU A 132 3.16 -8.85 -6.89
C LEU A 132 4.20 -9.84 -6.37
N ASN A 133 4.17 -11.11 -6.80
CA ASN A 133 5.27 -12.05 -6.54
C ASN A 133 6.56 -11.67 -7.30
N LYS A 134 6.49 -10.85 -8.35
CA LYS A 134 7.66 -10.37 -9.10
C LYS A 134 8.16 -9.01 -8.62
N ASP A 135 7.26 -8.10 -8.29
CA ASP A 135 7.56 -6.80 -7.70
C ASP A 135 6.48 -6.47 -6.68
N GLU A 136 6.73 -6.87 -5.42
CA GLU A 136 5.80 -6.71 -4.32
C GLU A 136 5.54 -5.25 -3.94
N ARG A 137 6.37 -4.32 -4.43
CA ARG A 137 6.25 -2.88 -4.23
C ARG A 137 5.68 -2.16 -5.45
N ASN A 138 5.16 -2.90 -6.44
CA ASN A 138 4.49 -2.30 -7.59
C ASN A 138 3.15 -1.70 -7.17
N PHE A 139 3.16 -0.40 -6.84
CA PHE A 139 1.97 0.32 -6.40
C PHE A 139 0.86 0.34 -7.46
N HIS A 140 1.19 0.27 -8.76
CA HIS A 140 0.16 0.19 -9.80
C HIS A 140 -0.62 -1.11 -9.70
N CYS A 141 0.09 -2.22 -9.46
CA CYS A 141 -0.54 -3.52 -9.29
C CYS A 141 -1.38 -3.59 -8.00
N TRP A 142 -0.90 -3.00 -6.89
CA TRP A 142 -1.72 -2.86 -5.67
C TRP A 142 -2.97 -2.01 -5.90
N ASN A 143 -2.86 -0.88 -6.59
CA ASN A 143 -3.99 -0.02 -6.94
C ASN A 143 -5.00 -0.78 -7.81
N TYR A 144 -4.50 -1.50 -8.83
CA TYR A 144 -5.34 -2.29 -9.72
C TYR A 144 -6.02 -3.45 -8.99
N ARG A 145 -5.29 -4.17 -8.14
CA ARG A 145 -5.87 -5.24 -7.30
C ARG A 145 -7.00 -4.72 -6.42
N ARG A 146 -6.85 -3.55 -5.79
CA ARG A 146 -7.93 -2.91 -5.01
C ARG A 146 -9.17 -2.61 -5.85
N LEU A 147 -8.98 -2.10 -7.07
CA LEU A 147 -10.09 -1.87 -8.00
C LEU A 147 -10.80 -3.19 -8.33
N VAL A 148 -10.05 -4.22 -8.73
CA VAL A 148 -10.62 -5.53 -9.11
C VAL A 148 -11.35 -6.16 -7.93
N ALA A 149 -10.76 -6.17 -6.74
CA ALA A 149 -11.38 -6.71 -5.52
C ALA A 149 -12.69 -5.98 -5.18
N ARG A 150 -12.72 -4.65 -5.30
CA ARG A 150 -13.94 -3.85 -5.10
C ARG A 150 -15.03 -4.21 -6.11
N VAL A 151 -14.69 -4.33 -7.39
CA VAL A 151 -15.66 -4.69 -8.45
C VAL A 151 -16.15 -6.14 -8.29
N ALA A 152 -15.27 -7.05 -7.88
CA ALA A 152 -15.58 -8.44 -7.58
C ALA A 152 -16.35 -8.62 -6.27
N LYS A 153 -16.45 -7.56 -5.44
CA LYS A 153 -17.01 -7.62 -4.08
C LYS A 153 -16.33 -8.69 -3.23
N THR A 154 -15.01 -8.78 -3.35
CA THR A 154 -14.19 -9.70 -2.56
C THR A 154 -14.43 -9.45 -1.06
N PRO A 155 -14.73 -10.49 -0.26
CA PRO A 155 -14.86 -10.39 1.19
C PRO A 155 -13.63 -9.73 1.84
N LEU A 156 -13.86 -9.01 2.94
CA LEU A 156 -12.77 -8.34 3.67
C LEU A 156 -11.74 -9.36 4.17
N ASP A 157 -12.18 -10.50 4.69
CA ASP A 157 -11.32 -11.56 5.19
C ASP A 157 -10.37 -12.09 4.11
N ASP A 158 -10.84 -12.23 2.87
CA ASP A 158 -9.98 -12.64 1.74
C ASP A 158 -8.94 -11.57 1.39
N VAL A 159 -9.29 -10.28 1.52
CA VAL A 159 -8.35 -9.17 1.31
C VAL A 159 -7.30 -9.15 2.42
N LEU A 160 -7.70 -9.32 3.68
CA LEU A 160 -6.80 -9.39 4.82
C LEU A 160 -5.90 -10.62 4.75
N ALA A 161 -6.43 -11.80 4.43
CA ALA A 161 -5.66 -13.02 4.21
C ALA A 161 -4.60 -12.83 3.13
N PHE A 162 -4.95 -12.16 2.02
CA PHE A 162 -3.96 -11.83 0.99
C PHE A 162 -2.84 -10.92 1.52
N THR A 163 -3.16 -9.89 2.31
CA THR A 163 -2.10 -9.06 2.92
C THR A 163 -1.22 -9.86 3.86
N MET A 164 -1.80 -10.79 4.64
CA MET A 164 -1.04 -11.65 5.53
C MET A 164 -0.08 -12.55 4.76
N THR A 165 -0.54 -13.19 3.68
CA THR A 165 0.35 -13.97 2.79
C THR A 165 1.51 -13.13 2.26
N LYS A 166 1.31 -11.84 1.94
CA LYS A 166 2.39 -10.95 1.47
C LYS A 166 3.36 -10.55 2.58
N ILE A 167 2.87 -10.37 3.81
CA ILE A 167 3.70 -10.09 4.98
C ILE A 167 4.52 -11.33 5.38
N GLU A 168 3.94 -12.52 5.32
CA GLU A 168 4.66 -13.78 5.58
C GLU A 168 5.75 -14.06 4.54
N GLN A 169 5.52 -13.67 3.28
CA GLN A 169 6.53 -13.77 2.21
C GLN A 169 7.67 -12.76 2.39
N ASN A 170 7.35 -11.57 2.90
CA ASN A 170 8.32 -10.53 3.25
C ASN A 170 7.76 -9.66 4.37
N PHE A 171 8.31 -9.81 5.58
CA PHE A 171 7.86 -9.08 6.76
C PHE A 171 8.14 -7.56 6.66
N SER A 172 8.94 -7.12 5.69
CA SER A 172 9.19 -5.71 5.37
C SER A 172 8.25 -5.16 4.28
N ASN A 173 7.18 -5.86 3.92
CA ASN A 173 6.32 -5.47 2.81
C ASN A 173 5.42 -4.27 3.18
N TYR A 174 5.97 -3.07 3.03
CA TYR A 174 5.27 -1.80 3.27
C TYR A 174 3.97 -1.67 2.50
N SER A 175 3.89 -2.22 1.28
CA SER A 175 2.68 -2.12 0.46
C SER A 175 1.54 -3.00 1.00
N ALA A 176 1.87 -4.16 1.59
CA ALA A 176 0.92 -5.02 2.27
C ALA A 176 0.41 -4.36 3.57
N PHE A 177 1.29 -3.77 4.37
CA PHE A 177 0.89 -3.00 5.56
C PHE A 177 0.00 -1.80 5.18
N GLN A 178 0.37 -1.03 4.16
CA GLN A 178 -0.47 0.05 3.66
C GLN A 178 -1.85 -0.47 3.19
N GLN A 179 -1.91 -1.66 2.60
CA GLN A 179 -3.20 -2.24 2.24
C GLN A 179 -4.07 -2.52 3.46
N ARG A 180 -3.48 -2.96 4.58
CA ARG A 180 -4.20 -3.17 5.86
C ARG A 180 -4.76 -1.87 6.41
N THR A 181 -3.97 -0.78 6.44
CA THR A 181 -4.44 0.53 6.93
C THR A 181 -5.64 1.10 6.16
N LEU A 182 -5.85 0.65 4.91
CA LEU A 182 -6.97 1.07 4.07
C LEU A 182 -8.24 0.24 4.25
N VAL A 183 -8.16 -0.94 4.86
CA VAL A 183 -9.29 -1.89 4.92
C VAL A 183 -9.67 -2.30 6.33
N LEU A 184 -8.78 -2.14 7.30
CA LEU A 184 -9.10 -2.29 8.71
C LEU A 184 -10.12 -1.23 9.16
N PRO A 185 -10.96 -1.56 10.15
CA PRO A 185 -11.95 -0.62 10.67
C PRO A 185 -11.29 0.60 11.34
N SER A 186 -12.01 1.71 11.33
CA SER A 186 -11.65 2.94 12.03
C SER A 186 -12.91 3.47 12.75
N PRO A 187 -12.93 3.55 14.09
CA PRO A 187 -11.85 3.24 15.04
C PRO A 187 -11.45 1.76 15.04
N LEU A 188 -10.21 1.45 15.42
CA LEU A 188 -9.67 0.10 15.42
C LEU A 188 -10.05 -0.60 16.74
N PRO A 189 -10.79 -1.74 16.72
CA PRO A 189 -11.11 -2.48 17.94
C PRO A 189 -9.84 -2.93 18.67
N LEU A 190 -9.88 -2.92 20.01
CA LEU A 190 -8.72 -3.27 20.86
C LEU A 190 -8.14 -4.64 20.51
N GLU A 191 -8.99 -5.66 20.39
CA GLU A 191 -8.57 -7.03 20.02
C GLU A 191 -7.81 -7.06 18.70
N VAL A 192 -8.33 -6.36 17.68
CA VAL A 192 -7.68 -6.27 16.37
C VAL A 192 -6.35 -5.52 16.49
N ALA A 193 -6.31 -4.41 17.21
CA ALA A 193 -5.09 -3.64 17.40
C ALA A 193 -3.99 -4.45 18.10
N MET A 194 -4.34 -5.23 19.13
CA MET A 194 -3.40 -6.12 19.81
C MET A 194 -2.84 -7.19 18.87
N MET A 195 -3.68 -7.79 18.02
CA MET A 195 -3.22 -8.73 16.98
C MET A 195 -2.27 -8.06 15.98
N GLU A 196 -2.57 -6.82 15.55
CA GLU A 196 -1.70 -6.07 14.63
C GLU A 196 -0.38 -5.65 15.28
N ILE A 197 -0.39 -5.31 16.58
CA ILE A 197 0.81 -5.00 17.36
C ILE A 197 1.70 -6.24 17.44
N GLU A 198 1.14 -7.40 17.81
CA GLU A 198 1.91 -8.63 17.96
C GLU A 198 2.54 -9.05 16.61
N LEU A 199 1.80 -8.89 15.51
CA LEU A 199 2.30 -9.15 14.16
C LEU A 199 3.60 -8.39 13.86
N VAL A 200 3.67 -7.09 14.17
CA VAL A 200 4.87 -6.28 13.91
C VAL A 200 5.90 -6.35 15.02
N LYS A 201 5.50 -6.60 16.26
CA LYS A 201 6.42 -6.78 17.40
C LYS A 201 7.44 -7.88 17.10
N GLN A 202 6.97 -9.04 16.64
CA GLN A 202 7.87 -10.15 16.27
C GLN A 202 8.87 -9.76 15.17
N ALA A 203 8.43 -8.95 14.20
CA ALA A 203 9.27 -8.49 13.11
C ALA A 203 10.34 -7.48 13.57
N VAL A 204 9.98 -6.50 14.41
CA VAL A 204 10.93 -5.49 14.89
C VAL A 204 11.96 -6.03 15.87
N PHE A 205 11.63 -7.07 16.65
CA PHE A 205 12.64 -7.77 17.46
C PHE A 205 13.60 -8.60 16.61
N THR A 206 13.23 -8.95 15.37
CA THR A 206 14.10 -9.68 14.43
C THR A 206 14.96 -8.73 13.60
N GLU A 207 14.38 -7.61 13.14
CA GLU A 207 15.05 -6.58 12.34
C GLU A 207 14.62 -5.19 12.85
N PRO A 208 15.31 -4.65 13.86
CA PRO A 208 14.92 -3.42 14.54
C PRO A 208 15.03 -2.17 13.66
N ASP A 209 15.77 -2.22 12.55
CA ASP A 209 15.90 -1.08 11.65
C ASP A 209 14.93 -1.11 10.44
N ASP A 210 14.07 -2.14 10.34
CA ASP A 210 13.04 -2.19 9.32
C ASP A 210 11.92 -1.19 9.59
N GLN A 211 12.01 -0.07 8.89
CA GLN A 211 11.09 1.04 9.03
C GLN A 211 9.63 0.68 8.75
N SER A 212 9.37 -0.33 7.91
CA SER A 212 8.01 -0.66 7.49
C SER A 212 7.14 -1.10 8.66
N ASN A 213 7.69 -1.96 9.51
CA ASN A 213 7.02 -2.47 10.70
C ASN A 213 6.77 -1.34 11.71
N TRP A 214 7.75 -0.47 11.93
CA TRP A 214 7.61 0.67 12.84
C TRP A 214 6.60 1.71 12.36
N PHE A 215 6.57 2.03 11.07
CA PHE A 215 5.57 2.94 10.52
C PHE A 215 4.15 2.38 10.65
N TYR A 216 3.98 1.08 10.43
CA TYR A 216 2.70 0.41 10.63
C TYR A 216 2.31 0.37 12.12
N TYR A 217 3.23 -0.01 13.00
CA TYR A 217 3.05 -0.02 14.45
C TYR A 217 2.56 1.35 14.96
N ARG A 218 3.24 2.44 14.57
CA ARG A 218 2.86 3.80 14.97
C ARG A 218 1.46 4.16 14.50
N TRP A 219 1.04 3.71 13.32
CA TRP A 219 -0.32 3.88 12.84
C TRP A 219 -1.34 3.11 13.69
N VAL A 220 -1.02 1.89 14.12
CA VAL A 220 -1.89 1.10 15.02
C VAL A 220 -2.08 1.83 16.36
N VAL A 221 -0.99 2.28 16.98
CA VAL A 221 -1.02 3.04 18.25
C VAL A 221 -1.79 4.36 18.09
N GLU A 222 -1.57 5.11 17.01
CA GLU A 222 -2.33 6.34 16.75
C GLU A 222 -3.83 6.05 16.60
N SER A 223 -4.18 4.96 15.91
CA SER A 223 -5.58 4.56 15.70
C SER A 223 -6.26 4.14 17.00
N LEU A 224 -5.53 3.47 17.89
CA LEU A 224 -5.98 3.15 19.25
C LEU A 224 -6.26 4.40 20.07
N VAL A 225 -5.33 5.36 20.11
CA VAL A 225 -5.47 6.60 20.88
C VAL A 225 -6.63 7.48 20.36
N LEU A 226 -6.86 7.48 19.05
CA LEU A 226 -7.97 8.23 18.43
C LEU A 226 -9.33 7.54 18.54
N SER A 227 -9.37 6.30 19.06
CA SER A 227 -10.63 5.57 19.22
C SER A 227 -11.42 6.14 20.41
N PRO A 228 -12.73 6.38 20.26
CA PRO A 228 -13.55 6.87 21.37
C PRO A 228 -13.45 5.87 22.53
N PRO A 229 -13.36 6.33 23.79
CA PRO A 229 -13.34 5.42 24.92
C PRO A 229 -14.58 4.53 24.85
N PRO A 230 -14.46 3.23 25.20
CA PRO A 230 -15.63 2.38 25.32
C PRO A 230 -16.63 3.08 26.26
N PRO A 231 -17.93 3.10 25.91
CA PRO A 231 -18.92 3.80 26.72
C PRO A 231 -18.83 3.31 28.16
N SER A 232 -18.59 4.24 29.08
CA SER A 232 -18.37 4.00 30.51
C SER A 232 -19.58 3.41 31.26
N ASN A 233 -20.63 3.01 30.54
CA ASN A 233 -21.87 2.50 31.08
C ASN A 233 -22.24 1.17 30.40
N VAL A 234 -21.60 0.09 30.86
CA VAL A 234 -22.27 -1.22 30.90
C VAL A 234 -22.28 -1.67 32.35
N CYS A 235 -23.04 -0.95 33.17
CA CYS A 235 -23.60 -1.44 34.42
C CYS A 235 -24.81 -0.57 34.72
N GLU A 236 -26.01 -1.06 34.38
CA GLU A 236 -27.18 -1.07 35.26
C GLU A 236 -28.44 -1.58 34.51
N ASN A 237 -28.81 -2.82 34.84
CA ASN A 237 -30.17 -3.36 34.89
C ASN A 237 -30.92 -3.67 33.58
N ASP A 238 -30.75 -4.90 33.07
CA ASP A 238 -31.85 -5.65 32.44
C ASP A 238 -32.13 -6.91 33.30
N PRO A 239 -33.25 -6.97 34.06
CA PRO A 239 -33.51 -8.05 35.01
C PRO A 239 -34.08 -9.32 34.35
N ALA A 240 -33.71 -9.64 33.10
CA ALA A 240 -34.40 -10.65 32.31
C ALA A 240 -33.53 -11.74 31.66
N ILE A 241 -32.26 -11.92 32.07
CA ILE A 241 -31.46 -13.06 31.61
C ILE A 241 -30.64 -13.65 32.77
N ASP A 242 -31.29 -14.50 33.56
CA ASP A 242 -30.58 -15.60 34.25
C ASP A 242 -30.09 -16.57 33.16
N ASN A 243 -28.81 -16.50 32.82
CA ASN A 243 -28.11 -17.62 32.19
C ASN A 243 -26.75 -17.78 32.87
N GLU A 244 -26.68 -18.85 33.66
CA GLU A 244 -25.50 -19.41 34.31
C GLU A 244 -24.44 -19.84 33.28
N PHE A 245 -23.63 -18.92 32.76
CA PHE A 245 -22.31 -19.21 32.18
C PHE A 245 -21.46 -17.94 32.28
N ASP A 246 -20.97 -17.69 33.49
CA ASP A 246 -20.02 -16.63 33.79
C ASP A 246 -18.61 -17.12 33.41
N ASP A 247 -18.17 -16.78 32.21
CA ASP A 247 -16.76 -16.91 31.79
C ASP A 247 -16.36 -15.81 30.77
N ASP A 248 -16.97 -14.62 30.87
CA ASP A 248 -16.56 -13.44 30.10
C ASP A 248 -15.62 -12.57 30.95
N HIS A 249 -14.44 -13.10 31.27
CA HIS A 249 -13.32 -12.28 31.73
C HIS A 249 -12.70 -11.57 30.52
N GLY A 250 -13.48 -10.68 29.89
CA GLY A 250 -12.95 -9.76 28.87
C GLY A 250 -11.78 -8.98 29.48
N MET A 251 -10.62 -9.04 28.83
CA MET A 251 -9.41 -8.34 29.27
C MET A 251 -9.67 -6.83 29.22
N HIS A 252 -10.15 -6.26 30.33
CA HIS A 252 -10.45 -4.83 30.41
C HIS A 252 -9.17 -4.07 30.75
N MET A 253 -8.31 -3.87 29.75
CA MET A 253 -7.11 -3.04 29.87
C MET A 253 -7.47 -1.57 29.57
N THR A 254 -7.06 -0.67 30.44
CA THR A 254 -7.16 0.78 30.18
C THR A 254 -6.18 1.19 29.09
N LEU A 255 -6.44 2.32 28.41
CA LEU A 255 -5.51 2.85 27.41
C LEU A 255 -4.13 3.16 28.03
N HIS A 256 -4.10 3.59 29.28
CA HIS A 256 -2.88 3.84 30.03
C HIS A 256 -2.07 2.56 30.24
N GLU A 257 -2.68 1.49 30.77
CA GLU A 257 -2.03 0.18 30.95
C GLU A 257 -1.50 -0.39 29.62
N LEU A 258 -2.26 -0.22 28.53
CA LEU A 258 -1.83 -0.66 27.20
C LEU A 258 -0.58 0.08 26.73
N LEU A 259 -0.54 1.40 26.90
CA LEU A 259 0.61 2.24 26.53
C LEU A 259 1.83 1.94 27.42
N GLN A 260 1.64 1.67 28.71
CA GLN A 260 2.71 1.20 29.60
C GLN A 260 3.32 -0.12 29.12
N GLU A 261 2.48 -1.08 28.72
CA GLU A 261 2.98 -2.32 28.11
C GLU A 261 3.78 -2.02 26.84
N GLN A 262 3.31 -1.08 26.01
CA GLN A 262 4.01 -0.68 24.78
C GLN A 262 5.38 -0.07 25.07
N VAL A 263 5.47 0.84 26.04
CA VAL A 263 6.73 1.45 26.47
C VAL A 263 7.68 0.36 26.97
N SER A 264 7.20 -0.51 27.85
CA SER A 264 8.01 -1.56 28.47
C SER A 264 8.76 -2.44 27.46
N TRP A 265 8.05 -3.01 26.48
CA TRP A 265 8.73 -3.90 25.52
C TRP A 265 9.62 -3.13 24.54
N ILE A 266 9.29 -1.88 24.19
CA ILE A 266 10.16 -1.07 23.32
C ILE A 266 11.44 -0.71 24.07
N GLU A 267 11.38 -0.44 25.37
CA GLU A 267 12.57 -0.22 26.21
C GLU A 267 13.45 -1.46 26.26
N GLU A 268 12.88 -2.65 26.44
CA GLU A 268 13.64 -3.90 26.34
C GLU A 268 14.39 -4.00 25.00
N LEU A 269 13.73 -3.63 23.89
CA LEU A 269 14.39 -3.61 22.58
C LEU A 269 15.48 -2.53 22.48
N VAL A 270 15.26 -1.34 23.02
CA VAL A 270 16.27 -0.27 23.05
C VAL A 270 17.47 -0.64 23.92
N GLU A 271 17.28 -1.39 25.00
CA GLU A 271 18.38 -1.91 25.81
C GLU A 271 19.24 -2.92 25.04
N LEU A 272 18.59 -3.78 24.24
CA LEU A 272 19.27 -4.75 23.38
C LEU A 272 19.95 -4.07 22.17
N GLU A 273 19.30 -3.06 21.59
CA GLU A 273 19.69 -2.41 20.33
C GLU A 273 19.74 -0.87 20.51
N PRO A 274 20.69 -0.35 21.30
CA PRO A 274 20.72 1.06 21.72
C PRO A 274 21.00 2.06 20.59
N GLU A 275 21.50 1.57 19.45
CA GLU A 275 21.77 2.38 18.26
C GLU A 275 20.61 2.33 17.24
N SER A 276 19.55 1.54 17.50
CA SER A 276 18.41 1.50 16.60
C SER A 276 17.60 2.78 16.71
N LYS A 277 17.78 3.65 15.70
CA LYS A 277 17.02 4.90 15.59
C LYS A 277 15.52 4.65 15.55
N MET A 278 15.08 3.52 14.98
CA MET A 278 13.67 3.23 14.78
C MET A 278 12.98 2.81 16.08
N ALA A 279 13.66 2.03 16.92
CA ALA A 279 13.20 1.72 18.27
C ALA A 279 13.13 3.00 19.12
N LEU A 280 14.20 3.81 19.14
CA LEU A 280 14.27 5.05 19.91
C LEU A 280 13.21 6.08 19.50
N VAL A 281 13.03 6.34 18.20
CA VAL A 281 12.02 7.32 17.74
C VAL A 281 10.61 6.83 18.02
N THR A 282 10.39 5.52 18.04
CA THR A 282 9.09 4.94 18.40
C THR A 282 8.86 4.99 19.90
N LEU A 283 9.87 4.72 20.73
CA LEU A 283 9.81 4.88 22.18
C LEU A 283 9.40 6.30 22.55
N ALA A 284 10.10 7.31 22.00
CA ALA A 284 9.75 8.71 22.21
C ALA A 284 8.30 9.00 21.80
N PHE A 285 7.85 8.46 20.67
CA PHE A 285 6.47 8.62 20.21
C PHE A 285 5.43 8.02 21.18
N VAL A 286 5.66 6.81 21.71
CA VAL A 286 4.72 6.17 22.65
C VAL A 286 4.71 6.89 24.00
N LEU A 287 5.88 7.29 24.53
CA LEU A 287 5.98 8.09 25.76
C LEU A 287 5.20 9.41 25.67
N GLU A 288 5.19 10.06 24.50
CA GLU A 288 4.36 11.26 24.31
C GLU A 288 2.86 10.96 24.36
N LYS A 289 2.42 9.80 23.85
CA LYS A 289 1.02 9.39 23.93
C LYS A 289 0.62 9.06 25.36
N GLU A 290 1.48 8.35 26.07
CA GLU A 290 1.32 8.03 27.49
C GLU A 290 1.20 9.31 28.33
N ALA A 291 2.14 10.26 28.20
CA ALA A 291 2.10 11.52 28.93
C ALA A 291 0.81 12.34 28.70
N VAL A 292 0.23 12.27 27.49
CA VAL A 292 -1.05 12.93 27.18
C VAL A 292 -2.21 12.26 27.91
N VAL A 293 -2.21 10.93 27.98
CA VAL A 293 -3.23 10.15 28.72
C VAL A 293 -3.08 10.40 30.23
N GLU A 294 -1.86 10.31 30.77
CA GLU A 294 -1.57 10.53 32.19
C GLU A 294 -1.95 11.93 32.65
N ARG A 295 -1.74 12.97 31.84
CA ARG A 295 -2.07 14.36 32.21
C ARG A 295 -3.53 14.55 32.63
N ALA A 296 -4.44 13.70 32.13
CA ALA A 296 -5.85 13.75 32.51
C ALA A 296 -6.12 13.22 33.93
N GLU A 297 -5.23 12.39 34.47
CA GLU A 297 -5.41 11.61 35.70
C GLU A 297 -4.37 11.96 36.78
N ASP A 298 -3.09 12.07 36.41
CA ASP A 298 -1.95 12.39 37.27
C ASP A 298 -0.87 13.23 36.54
N ALA A 299 -0.67 14.45 37.02
CA ALA A 299 0.30 15.38 36.46
C ALA A 299 1.76 15.02 36.78
N GLU A 300 2.02 14.27 37.87
CA GLU A 300 3.38 13.86 38.23
C GLU A 300 3.88 12.75 37.31
N SER A 301 3.08 11.71 37.10
CA SER A 301 3.37 10.64 36.13
C SER A 301 3.59 11.19 34.71
N ALA A 302 2.72 12.12 34.28
CA ALA A 302 2.88 12.79 32.98
C ALA A 302 4.23 13.53 32.84
N ALA A 303 4.74 14.14 33.92
CA ALA A 303 6.01 14.83 33.91
C ALA A 303 7.20 13.86 33.81
N GLU A 304 7.09 12.68 34.42
CA GLU A 304 8.09 11.61 34.31
C GLU A 304 8.19 11.08 32.87
N SER A 305 7.04 10.77 32.25
CA SER A 305 6.97 10.33 30.84
C SER A 305 7.53 11.38 29.87
N ILE A 306 7.27 12.67 30.11
CA ILE A 306 7.85 13.79 29.33
C ILE A 306 9.38 13.85 29.52
N ALA A 307 9.88 13.72 30.75
CA ALA A 307 11.30 13.76 31.03
C ALA A 307 12.04 12.62 30.30
N ARG A 308 11.51 11.40 30.36
CA ARG A 308 12.03 10.24 29.62
C ARG A 308 12.03 10.49 28.12
N CYS A 309 10.93 11.03 27.57
CA CYS A 309 10.84 11.36 26.16
C CYS A 309 11.90 12.39 25.72
N ILE A 310 12.16 13.41 26.54
CA ILE A 310 13.21 14.42 26.30
C ILE A 310 14.59 13.75 26.20
N ASP A 311 14.92 12.83 27.11
CA ASP A 311 16.22 12.14 27.11
C ASP A 311 16.42 11.28 25.85
N VAL A 312 15.36 10.58 25.41
CA VAL A 312 15.38 9.82 24.16
C VAL A 312 15.61 10.73 22.94
N TYR A 313 14.90 11.86 22.84
CA TYR A 313 15.11 12.81 21.74
C TYR A 313 16.49 13.46 21.75
N GLN A 314 17.09 13.70 22.92
CA GLN A 314 18.47 14.17 23.01
C GLN A 314 19.44 13.13 22.45
N THR A 315 19.24 11.86 22.79
CA THR A 315 20.03 10.73 22.30
C THR A 315 19.93 10.59 20.78
N LEU A 316 18.71 10.67 20.23
CA LEU A 316 18.43 10.60 18.79
C LEU A 316 19.15 11.67 17.96
N ARG A 317 19.46 12.84 18.52
CA ARG A 317 20.23 13.87 17.80
C ARG A 317 21.66 13.44 17.48
N THR A 318 22.19 12.46 18.20
CA THR A 318 23.52 11.88 17.95
C THR A 318 23.42 10.68 17.02
N ILE A 319 22.42 9.82 17.22
CA ILE A 319 22.23 8.56 16.46
C ILE A 319 21.67 8.80 15.04
N ASP A 320 20.75 9.76 14.87
CA ASP A 320 20.13 10.11 13.58
C ASP A 320 20.37 11.61 13.25
N PRO A 321 21.61 12.00 12.91
CA PRO A 321 21.98 13.40 12.71
C PRO A 321 21.25 14.05 11.53
N ASP A 322 20.81 13.26 10.55
CA ASP A 322 20.05 13.76 9.39
C ASP A 322 18.67 14.32 9.81
N HIS A 323 18.13 13.86 10.94
CA HIS A 323 16.85 14.31 11.51
C HIS A 323 17.02 15.20 12.75
N ALA A 324 18.24 15.68 13.04
CA ALA A 324 18.51 16.48 14.24
C ALA A 324 17.64 17.75 14.39
N LEU A 325 17.22 18.37 13.28
CA LEU A 325 16.31 19.51 13.29
C LEU A 325 14.89 19.11 13.71
N TYR A 326 14.39 17.96 13.25
CA TYR A 326 13.11 17.43 13.67
C TYR A 326 13.09 17.18 15.19
N TYR A 327 14.11 16.52 15.74
CA TYR A 327 14.18 16.28 17.19
C TYR A 327 14.31 17.58 18.00
N LYS A 328 15.04 18.58 17.48
CA LYS A 328 15.10 19.90 18.11
C LYS A 328 13.71 20.55 18.20
N ASP A 329 12.91 20.47 17.15
CA ASP A 329 11.56 21.01 17.14
C ASP A 329 10.66 20.25 18.13
N ARG A 330 10.78 18.91 18.21
CA ARG A 330 10.06 18.09 19.21
C ARG A 330 10.42 18.46 20.65
N LEU A 331 11.70 18.61 20.96
CA LEU A 331 12.16 19.07 22.27
C LEU A 331 11.61 20.44 22.65
N GLY A 332 11.53 21.36 21.68
CA GLY A 332 10.93 22.69 21.89
C GLY A 332 9.45 22.64 22.24
N LEU A 333 8.70 21.70 21.66
CA LEU A 333 7.28 21.49 21.98
C LEU A 333 7.10 20.89 23.38
N LEU A 334 7.92 19.90 23.75
CA LEU A 334 7.85 19.25 25.06
C LEU A 334 8.21 20.20 26.21
N ALA A 335 9.19 21.09 26.00
CA ALA A 335 9.56 22.10 27.00
C ALA A 335 8.47 23.16 27.25
N ALA A 336 7.48 23.27 26.35
CA ALA A 336 6.36 24.20 26.46
C ALA A 336 5.06 23.53 26.94
N ALA A 337 5.02 22.19 26.99
CA ALA A 337 3.86 21.39 27.37
C ALA A 337 3.80 21.18 28.87
#